data_AF-A0A7W1NF00-F1
#
_entry.id   AF-A0A7W1NF00-F1
#
_cell.length_a   1.000
_cell.length_b   1.000
_cell.length_c   1.000
_cell.angle_alpha   90.00
_cell.angle_beta   90.00
_cell.angle_gamma   90.00
#
_symmetry.space_group_name_H-M   'P 1'
#
loop_
_entity.id
_entity.type
_entity.pdbx_description
1 polymer ?
#
loop_
_entity_poly.entity_id
_entity_poly.type
_entity_poly.pdbx_seq_one_letter_code
_entity_poly.pdbx_strand_id
1 'polypeptide(L)'
;MPTASAVSSDLVARYERDGHVIARQVLDQGLVAEGREHVEWLMRRNPGVRPEHLGHTLVASDPFWVRLISDPRLLDVAQQFIGPDIALFASHYIAKPPRDGQAVLWHQDGSYW
;
A
#
# COMPACT_ATOMS: atom_id res chain seq x y z
N MET A 1 -8.15 8.11 24.01
CA MET A 1 -8.08 6.72 23.49
C MET A 1 -9.29 6.49 22.62
N PRO A 2 -9.23 6.66 21.28
CA PRO A 2 -10.33 6.18 20.45
C PRO A 2 -10.26 4.66 20.43
N THR A 3 -11.34 4.04 20.89
CA THR A 3 -11.63 2.60 20.88
C THR A 3 -11.50 2.04 19.47
N ALA A 4 -10.92 0.84 19.35
CA ALA A 4 -10.94 0.02 18.15
C ALA A 4 -12.36 0.00 17.56
N SER A 5 -12.57 0.77 16.51
CA SER A 5 -13.85 0.89 15.84
C SER A 5 -14.16 -0.48 15.25
N ALA A 6 -15.37 -0.98 15.49
CA ALA A 6 -15.87 -2.21 14.90
C ALA A 6 -15.71 -2.17 13.37
N VAL A 7 -14.63 -2.76 12.87
CA VAL A 7 -14.45 -3.09 11.46
C VAL A 7 -14.85 -4.55 11.34
N SER A 8 -15.96 -4.74 10.63
CA SER A 8 -16.89 -5.86 10.72
C SER A 8 -16.32 -7.20 10.24
N SER A 9 -16.78 -8.30 10.86
CA SER A 9 -16.62 -9.71 10.43
C SER A 9 -16.89 -9.96 8.93
N ASP A 10 -17.58 -9.02 8.28
CA ASP A 10 -17.85 -8.98 6.84
C ASP A 10 -16.60 -8.76 5.95
N LEU A 11 -15.51 -8.17 6.44
CA LEU A 11 -14.28 -8.06 5.62
C LEU A 11 -13.61 -9.41 5.40
N VAL A 12 -13.41 -10.16 6.50
CA VAL A 12 -12.76 -11.48 6.48
C VAL A 12 -13.60 -12.47 5.66
N ALA A 13 -14.91 -12.55 5.91
CA ALA A 13 -15.79 -13.46 5.18
C ALA A 13 -15.81 -13.19 3.66
N ARG A 14 -15.72 -11.92 3.22
CA ARG A 14 -15.61 -11.58 1.79
C ARG A 14 -14.26 -11.96 1.22
N TYR A 15 -13.18 -11.70 1.94
CA TYR A 15 -11.85 -12.09 1.53
C TYR A 15 -11.72 -13.61 1.36
N GLU A 16 -12.23 -14.40 2.31
CA GLU A 16 -12.23 -15.87 2.23
C GLU A 16 -13.00 -16.39 1.01
N ARG A 17 -14.12 -15.74 0.65
CA ARG A 17 -14.93 -16.14 -0.49
C ARG A 17 -14.37 -15.69 -1.84
N ASP A 18 -13.90 -14.45 -1.93
CA ASP A 18 -13.61 -13.77 -3.20
C ASP A 18 -12.10 -13.59 -3.47
N GLY A 19 -11.24 -13.94 -2.51
CA GLY A 19 -9.77 -13.78 -2.59
C GLY A 19 -9.28 -12.33 -2.48
N HIS A 20 -10.18 -11.36 -2.29
CA HIS A 20 -9.86 -9.95 -2.11
C HIS A 20 -11.00 -9.22 -1.39
N VAL A 21 -10.73 -8.04 -0.83
CA VAL A 21 -11.75 -7.18 -0.23
C VAL A 21 -11.35 -5.71 -0.33
N ILE A 22 -12.32 -4.80 -0.32
CA ILE A 22 -12.10 -3.35 -0.35
C ILE A 22 -12.48 -2.74 1.01
N ALA A 23 -11.48 -2.32 1.78
CA ALA A 23 -11.68 -1.48 2.96
C ALA A 23 -11.68 0.01 2.54
N ARG A 24 -12.81 0.70 2.75
CA ARG A 24 -12.98 2.10 2.31
C ARG A 24 -12.66 3.07 3.44
N GLN A 25 -12.20 4.26 3.07
CA GLN A 25 -12.00 5.39 4.00
C GLN A 25 -11.05 5.07 5.17
N VAL A 26 -10.05 4.20 4.93
CA VAL A 26 -9.06 3.80 5.95
C VAL A 26 -8.13 4.96 6.29
N LEU A 27 -7.65 5.68 5.28
CA LEU A 27 -6.78 6.85 5.44
C LEU A 27 -7.57 8.15 5.27
N ASP A 28 -7.17 9.18 6.00
CA ASP A 28 -7.72 10.52 5.84
C ASP A 28 -7.23 11.19 4.55
N GLN A 29 -7.96 12.21 4.10
CA GLN A 29 -7.65 12.92 2.86
C GLN A 29 -6.30 13.66 2.90
N GLY A 30 -5.84 14.06 4.09
CA GLY A 30 -4.56 14.74 4.27
C GLY A 30 -3.39 13.80 4.00
N LEU A 31 -3.39 12.62 4.61
CA LEU A 31 -2.35 11.62 4.38
C LEU A 31 -2.36 11.09 2.95
N VAL A 32 -3.54 10.93 2.33
CA VAL A 32 -3.63 10.58 0.91
C VAL A 32 -3.04 11.69 0.03
N ALA A 33 -3.28 12.95 0.36
CA ALA A 33 -2.69 14.07 -0.37
C ALA A 33 -1.17 14.15 -0.20
N GLU A 34 -0.68 13.92 1.01
CA GLU A 34 0.74 13.85 1.32
C GLU A 34 1.43 12.73 0.53
N GLY A 35 0.82 11.54 0.43
CA GLY A 35 1.35 10.44 -0.36
C GLY A 35 1.44 10.76 -1.85
N ARG A 36 0.47 11.49 -2.40
CA ARG A 36 0.54 11.98 -3.79
C ARG A 36 1.71 12.94 -3.98
N GLU A 37 1.83 13.95 -3.12
CA GLU A 37 2.91 14.93 -3.17
C GLU A 37 4.29 14.28 -3.01
N HIS A 38 4.38 13.24 -2.19
CA HIS A 38 5.60 12.47 -2.00
C HIS A 38 6.02 11.70 -3.25
N VAL A 39 5.07 11.04 -3.94
CA VAL A 39 5.36 10.37 -5.22
C VAL A 39 5.80 11.38 -6.28
N GLU A 40 5.17 12.55 -6.35
CA GLU A 40 5.61 13.62 -7.25
C GLU A 40 7.01 14.14 -6.90
N TRP A 41 7.33 14.25 -5.61
CA TRP A 41 8.68 14.60 -5.14
C TRP A 41 9.70 13.52 -5.52
N LEU A 42 9.39 12.23 -5.35
CA LEU A 42 10.24 11.12 -5.78
C LEU A 42 10.52 11.18 -7.27
N MET A 43 9.51 11.45 -8.10
CA MET A 43 9.68 11.62 -9.55
C MET A 43 10.63 12.78 -9.87
N ARG A 44 10.47 13.94 -9.21
CA ARG A 44 11.38 15.09 -9.39
C ARG A 44 12.81 14.79 -8.94
N ARG A 45 12.97 13.97 -7.89
CA ARG A 45 14.28 13.60 -7.34
C ARG A 45 15.02 12.56 -8.19
N ASN A 46 14.30 11.87 -9.06
CA ASN A 46 14.79 10.79 -9.92
C ASN A 46 14.40 11.03 -11.40
N PRO A 47 14.82 12.15 -12.04
CA PRO A 47 14.31 12.58 -13.35
C PRO A 47 14.64 11.63 -14.52
N GLY A 48 15.60 10.73 -14.36
CA GLY A 48 15.95 9.70 -15.35
C GLY A 48 15.28 8.34 -15.11
N VAL A 49 14.50 8.21 -14.05
CA VAL A 49 13.83 6.96 -13.66
C VAL A 49 12.37 7.07 -14.04
N ARG A 50 11.88 6.08 -14.80
CA ARG A 50 10.45 5.99 -15.12
C ARG A 50 9.64 5.83 -13.83
N PRO A 51 8.42 6.39 -13.72
CA PRO A 51 7.57 6.21 -12.54
C PRO A 51 7.37 4.73 -12.16
N GLU A 52 7.23 3.85 -13.13
CA GLU A 52 7.09 2.40 -12.91
C GLU A 52 8.34 1.76 -12.28
N HIS A 53 9.48 2.44 -12.30
CA HIS A 53 10.76 1.97 -11.78
C HIS A 53 11.17 2.65 -10.47
N LEU A 54 10.29 3.43 -9.84
CA LEU A 54 10.52 4.00 -8.51
C LEU A 54 10.53 2.94 -7.39
N GLY A 55 10.33 1.66 -7.72
CA GLY A 55 9.93 0.53 -6.86
C GLY A 55 10.68 0.26 -5.55
N HIS A 56 11.02 -1.00 -5.30
CA HIS A 56 11.42 -1.46 -3.96
C HIS A 56 12.74 -0.84 -3.44
N THR A 57 13.64 -0.42 -4.33
CA THR A 57 14.95 0.13 -3.94
C THR A 57 14.85 1.49 -3.27
N LEU A 58 13.91 2.33 -3.69
CA LEU A 58 13.69 3.65 -3.08
C LEU A 58 12.95 3.51 -1.75
N VAL A 59 12.03 2.54 -1.65
CA VAL A 59 11.26 2.28 -0.43
C VAL A 59 12.17 1.99 0.78
N ALA A 60 13.21 1.18 0.61
CA ALA A 60 14.03 0.69 1.72
C ALA A 60 14.69 1.80 2.57
N SER A 61 14.91 2.99 1.97
CA SER A 61 15.53 4.14 2.66
C SER A 61 14.59 5.33 2.83
N ASP A 62 13.29 5.13 2.63
CA ASP A 62 12.31 6.21 2.62
C ASP A 62 11.53 6.29 3.94
N PRO A 63 11.79 7.31 4.80
CA PRO A 63 11.11 7.44 6.08
C PRO A 63 9.63 7.81 5.92
N PHE A 64 9.24 8.46 4.81
CA PHE A 64 7.83 8.70 4.53
C PHE A 64 7.12 7.37 4.32
N TRP A 65 7.74 6.47 3.55
CA TRP A 65 7.16 5.15 3.29
C TRP A 65 6.95 4.38 4.58
N VAL A 66 7.97 4.27 5.43
CA VAL A 66 7.87 3.55 6.71
C VAL A 66 6.75 4.13 7.57
N ARG A 67 6.64 5.46 7.68
CA ARG A 67 5.52 6.09 8.41
C ARG A 67 4.17 5.72 7.80
N LEU A 68 4.04 5.76 6.48
CA LEU A 68 2.79 5.46 5.78
C LEU A 68 2.33 4.03 6.06
N ILE A 69 3.19 3.03 5.84
CA ILE A 69 2.80 1.61 6.04
C ILE A 69 2.61 1.21 7.50
N SER A 70 3.24 1.95 8.42
CA SER A 70 3.07 1.75 9.86
C SER A 70 1.90 2.55 10.43
N ASP A 71 1.09 3.21 9.61
CA ASP A 71 -0.10 3.91 10.09
C ASP A 71 -1.05 2.91 10.78
N PRO A 72 -1.44 3.15 12.05
CA PRO A 72 -2.28 2.22 12.81
C PRO A 72 -3.58 1.84 12.09
N ARG A 73 -4.14 2.74 11.28
CA ARG A 73 -5.39 2.48 10.54
C ARG A 73 -5.21 1.42 9.47
N LEU A 74 -4.03 1.32 8.86
CA LEU A 74 -3.69 0.24 7.91
C LEU A 74 -3.40 -1.06 8.65
N LEU A 75 -2.65 -0.99 9.76
CA LEU A 75 -2.33 -2.16 10.58
C LEU A 75 -3.60 -2.78 11.20
N ASP A 76 -4.57 -1.95 11.59
CA ASP A 76 -5.88 -2.38 12.09
C ASP A 76 -6.69 -3.18 11.05
N VAL A 77 -6.47 -2.92 9.76
CA VAL A 77 -7.06 -3.70 8.67
C VAL A 77 -6.28 -5.00 8.48
N ALA A 78 -4.95 -4.92 8.38
CA ALA A 78 -4.10 -6.09 8.15
C ALA A 78 -4.25 -7.15 9.26
N GLN A 79 -4.28 -6.73 10.53
CA GLN A 79 -4.35 -7.65 11.67
C GLN A 79 -5.60 -8.52 11.69
N GLN A 80 -6.68 -8.11 11.01
CA GLN A 80 -7.90 -8.91 10.92
C GLN A 80 -7.70 -10.19 10.10
N PHE A 81 -6.72 -10.20 9.18
CA PHE A 81 -6.44 -11.33 8.31
C PHE A 81 -5.28 -12.19 8.81
N ILE A 82 -4.24 -11.57 9.38
CA ILE A 82 -2.98 -12.25 9.72
C ILE A 82 -2.67 -12.28 11.22
N GLY A 83 -3.51 -11.66 12.05
CA GLY A 83 -3.26 -11.50 13.49
C GLY A 83 -2.39 -10.27 13.82
N PRO A 84 -2.13 -10.04 15.11
CA PRO A 84 -1.50 -8.81 15.60
C PRO A 84 0.01 -8.73 15.33
N ASP A 85 0.67 -9.87 15.09
CA ASP A 85 2.12 -9.95 14.87
C ASP A 85 2.45 -9.68 13.40
N ILE A 86 2.48 -8.42 13.02
CA ILE A 86 2.66 -7.97 11.64
C ILE A 86 4.14 -7.68 11.37
N ALA A 87 4.69 -8.29 10.32
CA ALA A 87 5.98 -7.95 9.74
C ALA A 87 5.82 -7.47 8.29
N LEU A 88 6.60 -6.45 7.91
CA LEU A 88 6.70 -6.05 6.51
C LEU A 88 7.56 -7.07 5.75
N PHE A 89 6.95 -7.79 4.81
CA PHE A 89 7.67 -8.72 3.94
C PHE A 89 8.35 -8.01 2.77
N ALA A 90 7.60 -7.24 1.99
CA ALA A 90 8.09 -6.52 0.83
C ALA A 90 7.23 -5.28 0.56
N SER A 91 7.77 -4.34 -0.22
CA SER A 91 7.08 -3.13 -0.61
C SER A 91 7.58 -2.57 -1.95
N HIS A 92 6.72 -1.83 -2.64
CA HIS A 92 6.97 -1.29 -3.97
C HIS A 92 6.14 -0.02 -4.24
N TYR A 93 6.77 1.03 -4.79
CA TYR A 93 6.04 2.17 -5.36
C TYR A 93 5.43 1.82 -6.74
N ILE A 94 4.10 1.68 -6.80
CA ILE A 94 3.40 1.41 -8.06
C ILE A 94 2.88 2.73 -8.65
N ALA A 95 3.65 3.34 -9.55
CA ALA A 95 3.28 4.57 -10.26
C ALA A 95 3.23 4.33 -11.76
N LYS A 96 2.09 4.61 -12.41
CA LYS A 96 1.91 4.45 -13.85
C LYS A 96 1.63 5.80 -14.51
N PRO A 97 2.45 6.24 -15.49
CA PRO A 97 2.18 7.45 -16.22
C PRO A 97 0.93 7.28 -17.10
N PRO A 98 0.18 8.37 -17.35
CA PRO A 98 -0.96 8.33 -18.24
C PRO A 98 -0.52 8.03 -19.67
N ARG A 99 -1.31 7.20 -20.38
CA ARG A 99 -1.17 6.85 -21.80
C ARG A 99 -0.01 5.91 -22.16
N ASP A 100 1.14 5.99 -21.51
CA ASP A 100 2.32 5.15 -21.81
C ASP A 100 2.74 4.23 -20.65
N GLY A 101 1.90 4.09 -19.62
CA GLY A 101 2.16 3.21 -18.49
C GLY A 101 2.26 1.73 -18.89
N GLN A 102 3.26 1.03 -18.35
CA GLN A 102 3.46 -0.40 -18.62
C GLN A 102 2.31 -1.28 -18.09
N ALA A 103 1.99 -2.34 -18.83
CA ALA A 103 0.98 -3.32 -18.44
C ALA A 103 1.47 -4.16 -17.25
N VAL A 104 0.55 -4.49 -16.35
CA VAL A 104 0.76 -5.54 -15.33
C VAL A 104 -0.02 -6.75 -15.81
N LEU A 105 0.71 -7.79 -16.24
CA LEU A 105 0.11 -9.01 -16.78
C LEU A 105 -0.44 -9.89 -15.65
N TRP A 106 -1.28 -10.85 -16.00
CA TRP A 106 -1.82 -11.82 -15.03
C TRP A 106 -0.71 -12.63 -14.37
N HIS A 107 -0.71 -12.66 -13.04
CA HIS A 107 0.22 -13.45 -12.24
C HIS A 107 -0.34 -13.70 -10.83
N GLN A 108 0.33 -14.58 -10.07
CA GLN A 108 0.12 -14.74 -8.62
C GLN A 108 1.43 -14.43 -7.90
N ASP A 109 1.39 -13.52 -6.92
CA ASP A 109 2.58 -13.09 -6.20
C ASP A 109 3.31 -14.25 -5.52
N GLY A 110 2.57 -15.17 -4.89
CA GLY A 110 3.13 -16.35 -4.22
C GLY A 110 3.83 -17.35 -5.15
N SER A 111 3.83 -17.15 -6.47
CA SER A 111 4.65 -17.95 -7.40
C SER A 111 6.07 -17.40 -7.58
N TYR A 112 6.32 -16.16 -7.15
CA TYR A 112 7.62 -15.49 -7.21
C TYR A 112 8.38 -15.52 -5.87
N TRP A 113 7.75 -16.03 -4.81
CA TRP A 113 8.26 -16.10 -3.44
C TRP A 113 8.12 -17.52 -2.91
#